data_AF-A0A2N3KXL1-F1
#
_entry.id   AF-A0A2N3KXL1-F1
#
_cell.length_a   1.000
_cell.length_b   1.000
_cell.length_c   1.000
_cell.angle_alpha   90.00
_cell.angle_beta   90.00
_cell.angle_gamma   90.00
#
_symmetry.space_group_name_H-M   'P 1'
#
loop_
_entity.id
_entity.type
_entity.pdbx_description
1 polymer ?
#
loop_
_entity_poly.entity_id
_entity_poly.type
_entity_poly.pdbx_seq_one_letter_code
_entity_poly.pdbx_strand_id
1 'polypeptide(L)'
;MKLLRSVGVAFLVSTAFVGAYGPTTAFAQQAGPSGLSQLPPALRAALLSGNSAQILSVIQALSGGNPTQAASLAQQVAAAAEGFVQTNPQAAIAGAQAAVSAVSNNSVQNSAPAAVSSVAVIAARIAVQPQVMQAAPQQVAQVATQAVRVATSPAVYQVSPAASVQVAANSYAAVTNSAVAGASPGAAQQVTSVISQASTSQNLNSSNADNAAQMSAILGQQQLPSQQQRQDTGGGAFGPTGAVGDPVEPPVQDSELVNNASPT
;
A
#
# COMPACT_ATOMS: atom_id res chain seq x y z
N MET A 1 39.70 13.44 -26.66
CA MET A 1 39.41 14.81 -27.14
C MET A 1 38.82 15.60 -25.98
N LYS A 2 39.47 16.68 -25.58
CA LYS A 2 39.10 17.56 -24.46
C LYS A 2 37.99 18.51 -24.94
N LEU A 3 36.81 18.45 -24.33
CA LEU A 3 35.81 19.51 -24.48
C LEU A 3 35.76 20.35 -23.21
N LEU A 4 36.16 21.60 -23.41
CA LEU A 4 36.21 22.70 -22.46
C LEU A 4 34.89 23.47 -22.46
N ARG A 5 34.60 24.07 -21.29
CA ARG A 5 33.93 25.37 -21.07
C ARG A 5 32.42 25.46 -21.34
N SER A 6 31.67 25.76 -20.29
CA SER A 6 30.95 27.03 -20.23
C SER A 6 30.67 27.40 -18.78
N VAL A 7 31.19 28.55 -18.37
CA VAL A 7 30.99 29.20 -17.06
C VAL A 7 29.87 30.21 -17.27
N GLY A 8 28.69 29.94 -16.72
CA GLY A 8 27.58 30.88 -16.68
C GLY A 8 27.63 31.68 -15.38
N VAL A 9 28.11 32.92 -15.47
CA VAL A 9 27.99 33.94 -14.41
C VAL A 9 26.56 34.49 -14.46
N ALA A 10 25.79 34.32 -13.38
CA ALA A 10 24.48 34.93 -13.23
C ALA A 10 24.45 35.89 -12.03
N PHE A 11 24.08 37.11 -12.38
CA PHE A 11 23.92 38.34 -11.61
C PHE A 11 23.44 38.22 -10.15
N LEU A 12 24.19 38.87 -9.27
CA LEU A 12 23.80 39.32 -7.94
C LEU A 12 22.96 40.60 -8.07
N VAL A 13 21.66 40.54 -7.76
CA VAL A 13 20.82 41.72 -7.57
C VAL A 13 20.49 41.83 -6.09
N SER A 14 21.18 42.75 -5.41
CA SER A 14 20.90 43.18 -4.04
C SER A 14 19.72 44.14 -4.02
N THR A 15 18.57 43.70 -3.52
CA THR A 15 17.50 44.60 -3.08
C THR A 15 17.54 44.72 -1.57
N ALA A 16 17.93 45.90 -1.09
CA ALA A 16 17.83 46.30 0.30
C ALA A 16 16.35 46.48 0.67
N PHE A 17 15.85 45.64 1.59
CA PHE A 17 14.54 45.79 2.18
C PHE A 17 14.65 46.66 3.43
N VAL A 18 14.11 47.87 3.35
CA VAL A 18 13.92 48.79 4.48
C VAL A 18 12.72 48.31 5.30
N GLY A 19 12.91 48.29 6.63
CA GLY A 19 12.01 47.69 7.60
C GLY A 19 10.61 48.30 7.65
N ALA A 20 9.63 47.40 7.74
CA ALA A 20 8.32 47.63 8.33
C ALA A 20 8.12 46.54 9.40
N TYR A 21 7.94 46.97 10.65
CA TYR A 21 7.52 46.10 11.75
C TYR A 21 6.05 45.70 11.53
N GLY A 22 5.84 44.71 10.66
CA GLY A 22 4.56 44.02 10.49
C GLY A 22 4.45 42.84 11.48
N PRO A 23 3.23 42.44 11.86
CA PRO A 23 3.02 41.27 12.70
C PRO A 23 3.70 40.07 12.05
N THR A 24 4.50 39.34 12.83
CA THR A 24 5.17 38.11 12.43
C THR A 24 4.17 37.20 11.74
N THR A 25 4.24 37.15 10.41
CA THR A 25 3.58 36.12 9.62
C THR A 25 4.18 34.80 10.06
N ALA A 26 3.42 34.05 10.87
CA ALA A 26 3.73 32.68 11.19
C ALA A 26 4.06 31.99 9.87
N PHE A 27 5.27 31.46 9.75
CA PHE A 27 5.63 30.57 8.66
C PHE A 27 4.56 29.49 8.64
N ALA A 28 3.69 29.55 7.62
CA ALA A 28 2.69 28.55 7.37
C ALA A 28 3.41 27.20 7.46
N GLN A 29 2.95 26.36 8.39
CA GLN A 29 3.42 24.99 8.54
C GLN A 29 3.40 24.37 7.15
N GLN A 30 4.59 24.30 6.54
CA GLN A 30 4.78 23.68 5.24
C GLN A 30 4.10 22.34 5.34
N ALA A 31 3.11 22.11 4.49
CA ALA A 31 2.24 20.96 4.51
C ALA A 31 3.09 19.70 4.66
N GLY A 32 3.24 19.24 5.90
CA GLY A 32 3.94 18.01 6.19
C GLY A 32 3.18 16.89 5.50
N PRO A 33 3.84 15.77 5.20
CA PRO A 33 3.15 14.60 4.64
C PRO A 33 1.90 14.34 5.48
N SER A 34 0.72 14.43 4.85
CA SER A 34 -0.57 14.61 5.56
C SER A 34 -0.90 13.48 6.54
N GLY A 35 -0.24 12.32 6.39
CA GLY A 35 -0.32 11.20 7.32
C GLY A 35 0.41 11.44 8.66
N LEU A 36 1.38 12.35 8.73
CA LEU A 36 2.18 12.55 9.94
C LEU A 36 1.40 13.21 11.08
N SER A 37 0.49 14.12 10.74
CA SER A 37 -0.35 14.82 11.72
C SER A 37 -1.40 13.90 12.35
N GLN A 38 -1.77 12.81 11.65
CA GLN A 38 -2.71 11.81 12.13
C GLN A 38 -2.06 10.77 13.05
N LEU A 39 -0.73 10.63 13.00
CA LEU A 39 -0.02 9.70 13.86
C LEU A 39 -0.02 10.17 15.33
N PRO A 40 -0.25 9.26 16.29
CA PRO A 40 0.01 9.51 17.70
C PRO A 40 1.43 10.06 17.94
N PRO A 41 1.62 11.01 18.89
CA PRO A 41 2.92 11.64 19.11
C PRO A 41 4.06 10.65 19.36
N ALA A 42 3.80 9.55 20.08
CA ALA A 42 4.78 8.50 20.34
C ALA A 42 5.20 7.77 19.04
N LEU A 43 4.24 7.47 18.15
CA LEU A 43 4.54 6.84 16.86
C LEU A 43 5.29 7.79 15.93
N ARG A 44 4.96 9.08 15.97
CA ARG A 44 5.68 10.10 15.20
C ARG A 44 7.15 10.18 15.62
N ALA A 45 7.41 10.24 16.92
CA ALA A 45 8.78 10.26 17.45
C ALA A 45 9.55 8.98 17.09
N ALA A 46 8.91 7.82 17.24
CA ALA A 46 9.51 6.54 16.88
C ALA A 46 9.82 6.46 15.37
N LEU A 47 8.93 6.96 14.51
CA LEU A 47 9.17 6.98 13.06
C LEU A 47 10.32 7.92 12.68
N LEU A 48 10.38 9.10 13.30
CA LEU A 48 11.48 10.05 13.10
C LEU A 48 12.83 9.50 13.58
N SER A 49 12.83 8.62 14.58
CA SER A 49 14.05 7.94 15.04
C SER A 49 14.58 6.90 14.04
N GLY A 50 13.73 6.43 13.10
CA GLY A 50 14.06 5.34 12.19
C GLY A 50 14.27 3.98 12.86
N ASN A 51 13.90 3.82 14.14
CA ASN A 51 14.06 2.58 14.88
C ASN A 51 12.80 1.69 14.77
N SER A 52 12.86 0.68 13.91
CA SER A 52 11.74 -0.23 13.66
C SER A 52 11.27 -0.99 14.91
N ALA A 53 12.17 -1.33 15.84
CA ALA A 53 11.82 -1.99 17.09
C ALA A 53 11.03 -1.07 18.04
N GLN A 54 11.39 0.21 18.11
CA GLN A 54 10.63 1.21 18.87
C GLN A 54 9.26 1.49 18.23
N ILE A 55 9.19 1.56 16.90
CA ILE A 55 7.89 1.73 16.22
C ILE A 55 6.98 0.53 16.54
N LEU A 56 7.50 -0.69 16.46
CA LEU A 56 6.76 -1.90 16.78
C LEU A 56 6.29 -1.93 18.24
N SER A 57 7.15 -1.59 19.20
CA SER A 57 6.79 -1.57 20.62
C SER A 57 5.70 -0.55 20.92
N VAL A 58 5.73 0.62 20.26
CA VAL A 58 4.68 1.63 20.39
C VAL A 58 3.37 1.16 19.76
N ILE A 59 3.38 0.49 18.60
CA ILE A 59 2.16 -0.11 18.01
C ILE A 59 1.57 -1.11 19.01
N GLN A 60 2.39 -2.00 19.56
CA GLN A 60 1.94 -3.00 20.53
C GLN A 60 1.35 -2.35 21.79
N ALA A 61 2.04 -1.36 22.36
CA ALA A 61 1.57 -0.64 23.54
C ALA A 61 0.25 0.11 23.30
N LEU A 62 0.14 0.85 22.18
CA LEU A 62 -1.06 1.62 21.85
C LEU A 62 -2.24 0.74 21.43
N SER A 63 -1.98 -0.43 20.85
CA SER A 63 -3.03 -1.38 20.49
C SER A 63 -3.70 -2.03 21.70
N GLY A 64 -3.04 -2.03 22.87
CA GLY A 64 -3.54 -2.74 24.06
C GLY A 64 -3.80 -4.24 23.84
N GLY A 65 -3.15 -4.86 22.85
CA GLY A 65 -3.41 -6.24 22.45
C GLY A 65 -4.59 -6.45 21.50
N ASN A 66 -5.28 -5.39 21.08
CA ASN A 66 -6.36 -5.48 20.11
C ASN A 66 -5.82 -5.64 18.67
N PRO A 67 -6.10 -6.75 17.97
CA PRO A 67 -5.54 -7.03 16.65
C PRO A 67 -6.02 -6.05 15.57
N THR A 68 -7.28 -5.61 15.61
CA THR A 68 -7.84 -4.64 14.65
C THR A 68 -7.20 -3.27 14.84
N GLN A 69 -6.99 -2.84 16.08
CA GLN A 69 -6.31 -1.58 16.38
C GLN A 69 -4.84 -1.62 15.97
N ALA A 70 -4.16 -2.74 16.20
CA ALA A 70 -2.78 -2.95 15.73
C ALA A 70 -2.67 -2.81 14.20
N ALA A 71 -3.62 -3.39 13.44
CA ALA A 71 -3.67 -3.24 11.98
C ALA A 71 -3.89 -1.79 11.54
N SER A 72 -4.82 -1.07 12.17
CA SER A 72 -5.09 0.34 11.86
C SER A 72 -3.87 1.22 12.12
N LEU A 73 -3.18 1.02 13.25
CA LEU A 73 -1.96 1.76 13.58
C LEU A 73 -0.81 1.41 12.60
N ALA A 74 -0.64 0.13 12.28
CA ALA A 74 0.36 -0.30 11.29
C ALA A 74 0.09 0.32 9.91
N GLN A 75 -1.17 0.41 9.49
CA GLN A 75 -1.54 1.07 8.24
C GLN A 75 -1.21 2.56 8.24
N GLN A 76 -1.48 3.28 9.34
CA GLN A 76 -1.09 4.69 9.47
C GLN A 76 0.43 4.86 9.43
N VAL A 77 1.18 3.98 10.09
CA VAL A 77 2.65 3.98 10.07
C VAL A 77 3.17 3.72 8.66
N ALA A 78 2.63 2.75 7.94
CA ALA A 78 3.04 2.46 6.57
C ALA A 78 2.76 3.65 5.63
N ALA A 79 1.57 4.25 5.71
CA ALA A 79 1.20 5.42 4.91
C ALA A 79 2.10 6.62 5.22
N ALA A 80 2.42 6.86 6.50
CA ALA A 80 3.35 7.92 6.89
C ALA A 80 4.77 7.63 6.39
N ALA A 81 5.23 6.37 6.49
CA ALA A 81 6.53 5.93 6.03
C ALA A 81 6.71 6.15 4.52
N GLU A 82 5.67 5.95 3.71
CA GLU A 82 5.70 6.26 2.27
C GLU A 82 6.04 7.75 2.02
N GLY A 83 5.52 8.65 2.85
CA GLY A 83 5.85 10.08 2.78
C GLY A 83 7.31 10.43 3.09
N PHE A 84 8.06 9.54 3.74
CA PHE A 84 9.49 9.74 4.04
C PHE A 84 10.43 9.25 2.96
N VAL A 85 9.95 8.54 1.95
CA VAL A 85 10.80 7.90 0.95
C VAL A 85 11.77 8.88 0.27
N GLN A 86 11.35 10.13 0.05
CA GLN A 86 12.18 11.16 -0.60
C GLN A 86 13.12 11.90 0.36
N THR A 87 12.74 12.03 1.63
CA THR A 87 13.46 12.87 2.60
C THR A 87 14.33 12.06 3.55
N ASN A 88 13.89 10.84 3.90
CA ASN A 88 14.59 9.90 4.75
C ASN A 88 14.20 8.45 4.35
N PRO A 89 14.80 7.89 3.29
CA PRO A 89 14.49 6.54 2.81
C PRO A 89 14.78 5.44 3.84
N GLN A 90 15.73 5.65 4.75
CA GLN A 90 16.04 4.70 5.82
C GLN A 90 14.93 4.65 6.88
N ALA A 91 14.37 5.80 7.28
CA ALA A 91 13.20 5.83 8.17
C ALA A 91 11.94 5.26 7.49
N ALA A 92 11.77 5.50 6.18
CA ALA A 92 10.67 4.94 5.41
C ALA A 92 10.66 3.40 5.45
N ILE A 93 11.80 2.74 5.17
CA ILE A 93 11.84 1.28 5.21
C ILE A 93 11.75 0.73 6.64
N ALA A 94 12.29 1.42 7.63
CA ALA A 94 12.17 1.01 9.03
C ALA A 94 10.70 1.05 9.50
N GLY A 95 9.94 2.09 9.11
CA GLY A 95 8.50 2.18 9.35
C GLY A 95 7.73 1.08 8.64
N ALA A 96 8.02 0.81 7.37
CA ALA A 96 7.42 -0.28 6.62
C ALA A 96 7.71 -1.65 7.27
N GLN A 97 8.94 -1.89 7.70
CA GLN A 97 9.34 -3.11 8.40
C GLN A 97 8.57 -3.32 9.70
N ALA A 98 8.44 -2.27 10.52
CA ALA A 98 7.69 -2.32 11.76
C ALA A 98 6.19 -2.58 11.51
N ALA A 99 5.61 -1.92 10.50
CA ALA A 99 4.22 -2.10 10.12
C ALA A 99 3.94 -3.53 9.65
N VAL A 100 4.77 -4.08 8.75
CA VAL A 100 4.64 -5.47 8.26
C VAL A 100 4.82 -6.46 9.42
N SER A 101 5.80 -6.22 10.30
CA SER A 101 6.02 -7.07 11.48
C SER A 101 4.79 -7.09 12.40
N ALA A 102 4.16 -5.94 12.64
CA ALA A 102 2.94 -5.83 13.46
C ALA A 102 1.76 -6.62 12.86
N VAL A 103 1.57 -6.57 11.53
CA VAL A 103 0.47 -7.27 10.85
C VAL A 103 0.76 -8.72 10.49
N SER A 104 2.01 -9.17 10.66
CA SER A 104 2.41 -10.56 10.38
C SER A 104 1.78 -11.57 11.35
N ASN A 105 1.24 -11.12 12.47
CA ASN A 105 0.55 -11.98 13.43
C ASN A 105 -0.77 -12.52 12.85
N ASN A 106 -0.99 -13.85 12.93
CA ASN A 106 -2.20 -14.51 12.44
C ASN A 106 -3.49 -13.91 13.00
N SER A 107 -3.52 -13.49 14.27
CA SER A 107 -4.70 -12.86 14.86
C SER A 107 -5.04 -11.54 14.15
N VAL A 108 -4.02 -10.76 13.76
CA VAL A 108 -4.20 -9.50 13.02
C VAL A 108 -4.66 -9.77 11.60
N GLN A 109 -4.05 -10.75 10.93
CA GLN A 109 -4.45 -11.16 9.57
C GLN A 109 -5.91 -11.60 9.50
N ASN A 110 -6.39 -12.34 10.50
CA ASN A 110 -7.77 -12.82 10.54
C ASN A 110 -8.77 -11.73 10.98
N SER A 111 -8.40 -10.83 11.89
CA SER A 111 -9.30 -9.78 12.39
C SER A 111 -9.42 -8.56 11.48
N ALA A 112 -8.39 -8.26 10.68
CA ALA A 112 -8.37 -7.07 9.83
C ALA A 112 -7.65 -7.29 8.48
N PRO A 113 -8.03 -8.31 7.68
CA PRO A 113 -7.30 -8.70 6.47
C PRO A 113 -7.17 -7.57 5.43
N ALA A 114 -8.16 -6.69 5.31
CA ALA A 114 -8.11 -5.54 4.40
C ALA A 114 -7.00 -4.53 4.78
N ALA A 115 -6.89 -4.20 6.08
CA ALA A 115 -5.84 -3.31 6.57
C ALA A 115 -4.45 -3.94 6.38
N VAL A 116 -4.34 -5.25 6.67
CA VAL A 116 -3.10 -6.01 6.43
C VAL A 116 -2.70 -6.00 4.95
N SER A 117 -3.65 -6.21 4.04
CA SER A 117 -3.40 -6.11 2.60
C SER A 117 -2.87 -4.72 2.22
N SER A 118 -3.46 -3.65 2.75
CA SER A 118 -3.02 -2.27 2.51
C SER A 118 -1.58 -2.05 2.99
N VAL A 119 -1.23 -2.53 4.19
CA VAL A 119 0.14 -2.46 4.72
C VAL A 119 1.13 -3.20 3.81
N ALA A 120 0.79 -4.41 3.38
CA ALA A 120 1.66 -5.20 2.50
C ALA A 120 1.90 -4.49 1.15
N VAL A 121 0.85 -3.89 0.55
CA VAL A 121 0.95 -3.11 -0.70
C VAL A 121 1.86 -1.90 -0.54
N ILE A 122 1.66 -1.11 0.52
CA ILE A 122 2.47 0.09 0.78
C ILE A 122 3.93 -0.32 1.03
N ALA A 123 4.16 -1.34 1.86
CA ALA A 123 5.51 -1.83 2.16
C ALA A 123 6.24 -2.34 0.91
N ALA A 124 5.54 -3.08 0.03
CA ALA A 124 6.13 -3.55 -1.22
C ALA A 124 6.44 -2.39 -2.18
N ARG A 125 5.61 -1.34 -2.20
CA ARG A 125 5.86 -0.12 -2.97
C ARG A 125 7.06 0.67 -2.44
N ILE A 126 7.21 0.79 -1.12
CA ILE A 126 8.39 1.40 -0.50
C ILE A 126 9.65 0.58 -0.85
N ALA A 127 9.57 -0.75 -0.77
CA ALA A 127 10.67 -1.66 -1.05
C ALA A 127 11.16 -1.58 -2.51
N VAL A 128 10.27 -1.31 -3.47
CA VAL A 128 10.64 -1.19 -4.90
C VAL A 128 11.22 0.18 -5.27
N GLN A 129 11.27 1.14 -4.35
CA GLN A 129 11.82 2.46 -4.65
C GLN A 129 13.36 2.43 -4.69
N PRO A 130 14.01 3.00 -5.74
CA PRO A 130 15.47 3.01 -5.87
C PRO A 130 16.22 3.65 -4.70
N GLN A 131 15.71 4.78 -4.17
CA GLN A 131 16.30 5.49 -3.03
C GLN A 131 16.38 4.58 -1.79
N VAL A 132 15.36 3.74 -1.58
CA VAL A 132 15.26 2.85 -0.43
C VAL A 132 16.19 1.65 -0.60
N MET A 133 16.27 1.09 -1.81
CA MET A 133 17.22 0.01 -2.13
C MET A 133 18.67 0.43 -1.92
N GLN A 134 19.01 1.66 -2.29
CA GLN A 134 20.37 2.19 -2.10
C GLN A 134 20.67 2.49 -0.64
N ALA A 135 19.71 3.04 0.10
CA ALA A 135 19.90 3.42 1.50
C ALA A 135 19.98 2.22 2.44
N ALA A 136 19.17 1.18 2.20
CA ALA A 136 18.96 0.09 3.16
C ALA A 136 18.63 -1.25 2.47
N PRO A 137 19.54 -1.80 1.63
CA PRO A 137 19.25 -2.96 0.79
C PRO A 137 18.92 -4.24 1.58
N GLN A 138 19.53 -4.43 2.76
CA GLN A 138 19.22 -5.58 3.62
C GLN A 138 17.81 -5.52 4.19
N GLN A 139 17.37 -4.34 4.62
CA GLN A 139 16.03 -4.11 5.14
C GLN A 139 14.98 -4.27 4.05
N VAL A 140 15.25 -3.79 2.83
CA VAL A 140 14.39 -4.03 1.66
C VAL A 140 14.16 -5.52 1.43
N ALA A 141 15.22 -6.34 1.50
CA ALA A 141 15.11 -7.78 1.33
C ALA A 141 14.19 -8.43 2.38
N GLN A 142 14.34 -8.03 3.66
CA GLN A 142 13.52 -8.51 4.76
C GLN A 142 12.06 -8.10 4.60
N VAL A 143 11.81 -6.82 4.27
CA VAL A 143 10.46 -6.28 4.08
C VAL A 143 9.76 -6.94 2.90
N ALA A 144 10.43 -7.07 1.75
CA ALA A 144 9.88 -7.75 0.57
C ALA A 144 9.50 -9.21 0.89
N THR A 145 10.36 -9.93 1.59
CA THR A 145 10.10 -11.33 1.99
C THR A 145 8.92 -11.45 2.94
N GLN A 146 8.80 -10.56 3.93
CA GLN A 146 7.68 -10.58 4.86
C GLN A 146 6.37 -10.12 4.20
N ALA A 147 6.43 -9.06 3.39
CA ALA A 147 5.27 -8.51 2.69
C ALA A 147 4.64 -9.57 1.77
N VAL A 148 5.44 -10.31 1.00
CA VAL A 148 4.91 -11.38 0.14
C VAL A 148 4.29 -12.52 0.96
N ARG A 149 4.89 -12.93 2.08
CA ARG A 149 4.33 -13.97 2.97
C ARG A 149 2.98 -13.56 3.56
N VAL A 150 2.86 -12.30 3.98
CA VAL A 150 1.62 -11.75 4.53
C VAL A 150 0.56 -11.65 3.44
N ALA A 151 0.91 -11.15 2.26
CA ALA A 151 -0.01 -11.00 1.13
C ALA A 151 -0.50 -12.33 0.55
N THR A 152 0.32 -13.38 0.59
CA THR A 152 -0.07 -14.73 0.13
C THR A 152 -0.71 -15.58 1.23
N SER A 153 -0.96 -15.02 2.42
CA SER A 153 -1.76 -15.70 3.44
C SER A 153 -3.22 -15.83 2.97
N PRO A 154 -3.93 -16.94 3.28
CA PRO A 154 -5.28 -17.17 2.78
C PRO A 154 -6.28 -16.05 3.11
N ALA A 155 -6.27 -15.54 4.35
CA ALA A 155 -7.21 -14.51 4.79
C ALA A 155 -7.00 -13.16 4.07
N VAL A 156 -5.73 -12.75 3.89
CA VAL A 156 -5.40 -11.48 3.22
C VAL A 156 -5.62 -11.61 1.72
N TYR A 157 -5.21 -12.73 1.13
CA TYR A 157 -5.35 -12.98 -0.31
C TYR A 157 -6.82 -13.03 -0.74
N GLN A 158 -7.71 -13.66 0.04
CA GLN A 158 -9.14 -13.71 -0.26
C GLN A 158 -9.80 -12.32 -0.32
N VAL A 159 -9.32 -11.36 0.47
CA VAL A 159 -9.85 -10.00 0.45
C VAL A 159 -9.45 -9.25 -0.82
N SER A 160 -8.21 -9.43 -1.29
CA SER A 160 -7.76 -8.76 -2.51
C SER A 160 -6.68 -9.57 -3.26
N PRO A 161 -7.09 -10.53 -4.11
CA PRO A 161 -6.15 -11.34 -4.88
C PRO A 161 -5.23 -10.49 -5.77
N ALA A 162 -5.77 -9.46 -6.40
CA ALA A 162 -5.02 -8.55 -7.27
C ALA A 162 -3.94 -7.77 -6.50
N ALA A 163 -4.25 -7.27 -5.30
CA ALA A 163 -3.27 -6.58 -4.46
C ALA A 163 -2.15 -7.54 -4.02
N SER A 164 -2.48 -8.78 -3.69
CA SER A 164 -1.48 -9.79 -3.29
C SER A 164 -0.53 -10.17 -4.43
N VAL A 165 -1.04 -10.30 -5.65
CA VAL A 165 -0.22 -10.51 -6.86
C VAL A 165 0.70 -9.31 -7.10
N GLN A 166 0.20 -8.08 -6.93
CA GLN A 166 1.03 -6.88 -7.05
C GLN A 166 2.13 -6.81 -5.98
N VAL A 167 1.83 -7.21 -4.73
CA VAL A 167 2.83 -7.31 -3.66
C VAL A 167 3.91 -8.31 -4.02
N ALA A 168 3.54 -9.49 -4.54
CA ALA A 168 4.48 -10.51 -4.99
C ALA A 168 5.38 -9.98 -6.12
N ALA A 169 4.80 -9.30 -7.11
CA ALA A 169 5.54 -8.70 -8.22
C ALA A 169 6.55 -7.64 -7.75
N ASN A 170 6.10 -6.69 -6.92
CA ASN A 170 6.95 -5.62 -6.38
C ASN A 170 8.07 -6.19 -5.48
N SER A 171 7.74 -7.19 -4.65
CA SER A 171 8.70 -7.84 -3.76
C SER A 171 9.78 -8.58 -4.55
N TYR A 172 9.39 -9.31 -5.61
CA TYR A 172 10.33 -9.99 -6.49
C TYR A 172 11.24 -9.00 -7.22
N ALA A 173 10.67 -7.95 -7.83
CA ALA A 173 11.43 -6.89 -8.47
C ALA A 173 12.46 -6.26 -7.50
N ALA A 174 12.05 -6.00 -6.25
CA ALA A 174 12.92 -5.43 -5.24
C ALA A 174 14.12 -6.33 -4.89
N VAL A 175 13.89 -7.63 -4.66
CA VAL A 175 14.98 -8.56 -4.29
C VAL A 175 15.89 -8.95 -5.46
N THR A 176 15.41 -8.81 -6.71
CA THR A 176 16.24 -9.01 -7.90
C THR A 176 17.08 -7.78 -8.28
N ASN A 177 16.88 -6.64 -7.62
CA ASN A 177 17.71 -5.48 -7.83
C ASN A 177 19.17 -5.78 -7.41
N SER A 178 20.15 -5.32 -8.20
CA SER A 178 21.56 -5.63 -7.97
C SER A 178 22.09 -5.17 -6.61
N ALA A 179 21.62 -4.02 -6.09
CA ALA A 179 22.01 -3.54 -4.77
C ALA A 179 21.50 -4.47 -3.65
N VAL A 180 20.25 -4.92 -3.77
CA VAL A 180 19.62 -5.82 -2.79
C VAL A 180 20.21 -7.24 -2.90
N ALA A 181 20.39 -7.74 -4.12
CA ALA A 181 21.01 -9.05 -4.37
C ALA A 181 22.45 -9.12 -3.85
N GLY A 182 23.22 -8.04 -4.00
CA GLY A 182 24.58 -7.95 -3.45
C GLY A 182 24.61 -7.93 -1.92
N ALA A 183 23.64 -7.25 -1.29
CA ALA A 183 23.58 -7.14 0.17
C ALA A 183 22.93 -8.35 0.87
N SER A 184 22.05 -9.07 0.17
CA SER A 184 21.30 -10.22 0.69
C SER A 184 21.14 -11.33 -0.38
N PRO A 185 22.19 -12.13 -0.64
CA PRO A 185 22.22 -13.12 -1.73
C PRO A 185 21.18 -14.25 -1.65
N GLY A 186 20.50 -14.42 -0.51
CA GLY A 186 19.46 -15.43 -0.28
C GLY A 186 18.02 -14.94 -0.43
N ALA A 187 17.80 -13.63 -0.61
CA ALA A 187 16.45 -13.05 -0.56
C ALA A 187 15.62 -13.38 -1.80
N ALA A 188 16.24 -13.39 -2.98
CA ALA A 188 15.56 -13.75 -4.23
C ALA A 188 15.01 -15.19 -4.15
N GLN A 189 15.82 -16.14 -3.68
CA GLN A 189 15.42 -17.54 -3.52
C GLN A 189 14.29 -17.70 -2.50
N GLN A 190 14.31 -16.92 -1.40
CA GLN A 190 13.24 -16.92 -0.41
C GLN A 190 11.92 -16.41 -0.99
N VAL A 191 11.94 -15.27 -1.67
CA VAL A 191 10.74 -14.71 -2.32
C VAL A 191 10.22 -15.64 -3.41
N THR A 192 11.09 -16.20 -4.25
CA THR A 192 10.73 -17.19 -5.27
C THR A 192 10.07 -18.42 -4.66
N SER A 193 10.60 -18.94 -3.54
CA SER A 193 10.02 -20.08 -2.83
C SER A 193 8.62 -19.77 -2.31
N VAL A 194 8.41 -18.59 -1.72
CA VAL A 194 7.08 -18.17 -1.23
C VAL A 194 6.09 -18.00 -2.39
N ILE A 195 6.51 -17.40 -3.51
CA ILE A 195 5.65 -17.24 -4.70
C ILE A 195 5.31 -18.60 -5.34
N SER A 196 6.26 -19.53 -5.40
CA SER A 196 6.06 -20.89 -5.92
C SER A 196 5.13 -21.73 -5.02
N GLN A 197 5.25 -21.58 -3.69
CA GLN A 197 4.30 -22.19 -2.75
C GLN A 197 2.90 -21.59 -2.91
N ALA A 198 2.80 -20.27 -3.14
CA ALA A 198 1.51 -19.60 -3.35
C ALA A 198 0.85 -20.01 -4.69
N SER A 199 1.63 -20.23 -5.76
CA SER A 199 1.09 -20.66 -7.07
C SER A 199 0.50 -22.07 -7.03
N THR A 200 1.00 -22.93 -6.16
CA THR A 200 0.53 -24.31 -5.97
C THR A 200 -0.51 -24.45 -4.85
N SER A 201 -0.80 -23.38 -4.12
CA SER A 201 -1.76 -23.41 -3.02
C SER A 201 -3.20 -23.54 -3.52
N GLN A 202 -3.84 -24.67 -3.19
CA GLN A 202 -5.22 -24.95 -3.58
C GLN A 202 -6.22 -23.92 -3.04
N ASN A 203 -5.99 -23.39 -1.83
CA ASN A 203 -6.86 -22.38 -1.23
C ASN A 203 -6.81 -21.04 -1.99
N LEU A 204 -5.62 -20.64 -2.45
CA LEU A 204 -5.45 -19.41 -3.23
C LEU A 204 -6.01 -19.59 -4.64
N ASN A 205 -5.74 -20.73 -5.28
CA ASN A 205 -6.25 -21.05 -6.61
C ASN A 205 -7.77 -21.17 -6.65
N SER A 206 -8.40 -21.61 -5.56
CA SER A 206 -9.87 -21.61 -5.44
C SER A 206 -10.45 -20.21 -5.31
N SER A 207 -9.67 -19.27 -4.73
CA SER A 207 -10.07 -17.86 -4.58
C SER A 207 -9.79 -17.03 -5.84
N ASN A 208 -8.82 -17.46 -6.65
CA ASN A 208 -8.43 -16.83 -7.91
C ASN A 208 -7.89 -17.91 -8.86
N ALA A 209 -8.71 -18.31 -9.84
CA ALA A 209 -8.34 -19.36 -10.81
C ALA A 209 -7.09 -18.99 -11.63
N ASP A 210 -6.81 -17.70 -11.81
CA ASP A 210 -5.65 -17.20 -12.56
C ASP A 210 -4.38 -17.10 -11.68
N ASN A 211 -4.45 -17.39 -10.38
CA ASN A 211 -3.35 -17.21 -9.43
C ASN A 211 -2.08 -17.94 -9.87
N ALA A 212 -2.18 -19.22 -10.24
CA ALA A 212 -1.02 -19.99 -10.67
C ALA A 212 -0.32 -19.35 -11.87
N ALA A 213 -1.09 -18.94 -12.90
CA ALA A 213 -0.55 -18.29 -14.08
C ALA A 213 0.09 -16.93 -13.76
N GLN A 214 -0.55 -16.12 -12.91
CA GLN A 214 -0.05 -14.80 -12.49
C GLN A 214 1.25 -14.91 -11.69
N MET A 215 1.32 -15.85 -10.73
CA MET A 215 2.53 -16.09 -9.93
C MET A 215 3.67 -16.65 -10.78
N SER A 216 3.39 -17.55 -11.73
CA SER A 216 4.38 -18.04 -12.69
C SER A 216 4.91 -16.94 -13.61
N ALA A 217 4.05 -16.01 -14.05
CA ALA A 217 4.47 -14.87 -14.86
C ALA A 217 5.44 -13.95 -14.10
N ILE A 218 5.20 -13.70 -12.80
CA ILE A 218 6.11 -12.94 -11.93
C ILE A 218 7.49 -13.59 -11.89
N LEU A 219 7.56 -14.91 -11.67
CA LEU A 219 8.83 -15.64 -11.62
C LEU A 219 9.56 -15.61 -12.97
N GLY A 220 8.83 -15.66 -14.08
CA GLY A 220 9.37 -15.53 -15.44
C GLY A 220 9.72 -14.09 -15.85
N GLN A 221 9.51 -13.09 -14.98
CA GLN A 221 9.61 -11.66 -15.30
C GLN A 221 8.78 -11.25 -16.54
N GLN A 222 7.74 -12.02 -16.88
CA GLN A 222 6.83 -11.65 -17.94
C GLN A 222 5.92 -10.53 -17.43
N GLN A 223 5.71 -9.50 -18.26
CA GLN A 223 4.77 -8.43 -17.94
C GLN A 223 3.41 -9.07 -17.63
N LEU A 224 2.91 -8.83 -16.40
CA LEU A 224 1.59 -9.27 -15.99
C LEU A 224 0.56 -8.70 -16.97
N PRO A 225 -0.34 -9.53 -17.55
CA PRO A 225 -1.42 -9.01 -18.36
C PRO A 225 -2.23 -8.04 -17.53
N SER A 226 -2.32 -6.79 -17.98
CA SER A 226 -3.04 -5.71 -17.30
C SER A 226 -4.48 -6.17 -17.06
N GLN A 227 -4.89 -6.34 -15.79
CA GLN A 227 -6.27 -6.73 -15.43
C GLN A 227 -7.32 -5.64 -15.77
N GLN A 228 -6.97 -4.63 -16.56
CA GLN A 228 -7.73 -3.40 -16.77
C GLN A 228 -8.92 -3.56 -17.73
N GLN A 229 -9.35 -4.77 -18.10
CA GLN A 229 -10.36 -4.93 -19.16
C GLN A 229 -11.30 -6.14 -19.04
N ARG A 230 -11.63 -6.60 -17.82
CA ARG A 230 -12.70 -7.60 -17.63
C ARG A 230 -13.94 -7.11 -16.87
N GLN A 231 -14.05 -5.82 -16.58
CA GLN A 231 -15.25 -5.26 -15.94
C GLN A 231 -16.33 -4.81 -16.95
N ASP A 232 -16.21 -5.14 -18.24
CA ASP A 232 -17.08 -4.58 -19.29
C ASP A 232 -17.62 -5.60 -20.30
N THR A 233 -17.95 -6.83 -19.89
CA THR A 233 -18.60 -7.80 -20.80
C THR A 233 -19.83 -8.48 -20.19
N GLY A 234 -20.43 -7.87 -19.17
CA GLY A 234 -21.72 -8.26 -18.60
C GLY A 234 -22.89 -7.33 -18.99
N GLY A 235 -22.63 -6.27 -19.75
CA GLY A 235 -23.66 -5.34 -20.24
C GLY A 235 -24.36 -5.90 -21.47
N GLY A 236 -25.57 -6.41 -21.27
CA GLY A 236 -26.39 -7.04 -22.30
C GLY A 236 -26.59 -6.18 -23.54
N ALA A 237 -26.59 -6.86 -24.68
CA ALA A 237 -27.13 -6.35 -25.93
C ALA A 237 -28.61 -6.00 -25.77
N PHE A 238 -28.91 -4.73 -25.48
CA PHE A 238 -30.18 -4.11 -25.85
C PHE A 238 -29.97 -3.43 -27.21
N GLY A 239 -30.47 -4.07 -28.25
CA GLY A 239 -30.43 -3.55 -29.62
C GLY A 239 -31.34 -2.31 -29.78
N PRO A 240 -31.03 -1.42 -30.74
CA PRO A 240 -31.92 -0.34 -31.13
C PRO A 240 -32.88 -0.84 -32.21
N THR A 241 -34.10 -1.21 -31.81
CA THR A 241 -35.23 -1.25 -32.76
C THR A 241 -36.31 -0.32 -32.22
N GLY A 242 -36.39 0.86 -32.84
CA GLY A 242 -37.45 1.80 -32.55
C GLY A 242 -38.81 1.32 -33.04
N ALA A 243 -39.87 1.82 -32.41
CA ALA A 243 -41.03 2.43 -33.08
C ALA A 243 -42.12 2.75 -32.04
N VAL A 244 -42.43 4.05 -31.93
CA VAL A 244 -43.78 4.64 -31.89
C VAL A 244 -44.79 4.14 -30.83
N GLY A 245 -45.06 5.02 -29.85
CA GLY A 245 -46.42 5.42 -29.45
C GLY A 245 -47.10 4.64 -28.33
N ASP A 246 -47.24 5.27 -27.14
CA ASP A 246 -48.55 5.50 -26.51
C ASP A 246 -48.41 6.45 -25.27
N PRO A 247 -49.40 7.31 -24.98
CA PRO A 247 -49.35 8.26 -23.88
C PRO A 247 -49.92 7.70 -22.57
N VAL A 248 -49.19 7.96 -21.47
CA VAL A 248 -49.63 8.26 -20.09
C VAL A 248 -50.78 7.44 -19.48
N GLU A 249 -50.47 6.65 -18.46
CA GLU A 249 -51.41 6.32 -17.38
C GLU A 249 -50.72 6.50 -16.00
N PRO A 250 -51.24 7.37 -15.10
CA PRO A 250 -50.67 7.57 -13.76
C PRO A 250 -51.06 6.44 -12.80
N PRO A 251 -50.20 6.06 -11.84
CA PRO A 251 -50.55 5.07 -10.84
C PRO A 251 -51.56 5.65 -9.83
N VAL A 252 -52.71 4.99 -9.75
CA VAL A 252 -53.66 5.09 -8.63
C VAL A 252 -52.97 4.65 -7.34
N GLN A 253 -53.07 5.52 -6.31
CA GLN A 253 -52.71 5.20 -4.93
C GLN A 253 -53.80 4.32 -4.33
N ASP A 254 -53.58 3.01 -4.28
CA ASP A 254 -54.40 2.15 -3.42
C ASP A 254 -53.87 2.20 -1.99
N SER A 255 -54.73 2.75 -1.15
CA SER A 255 -54.61 2.83 0.29
C SER A 255 -54.97 1.47 0.89
N GLU A 256 -54.02 0.75 1.49
CA GLU A 256 -54.36 -0.35 2.40
C GLU A 256 -53.81 -0.09 3.81
N LEU A 257 -54.67 0.54 4.60
CA LEU A 257 -54.70 0.49 6.06
C LEU A 257 -54.95 -0.96 6.50
N VAL A 258 -53.92 -1.75 6.73
CA VAL A 258 -54.08 -3.02 7.47
C VAL A 258 -53.78 -2.78 8.95
N ASN A 259 -54.83 -2.33 9.63
CA ASN A 259 -55.00 -2.54 11.06
C ASN A 259 -55.07 -4.05 11.33
N ASN A 260 -54.10 -4.63 12.03
CA ASN A 260 -54.31 -5.92 12.69
C ASN A 260 -53.97 -5.79 14.17
N ALA A 261 -54.98 -5.36 14.92
CA ALA A 261 -55.09 -5.58 16.34
C ALA A 261 -55.75 -6.94 16.57
N SER A 262 -55.15 -7.79 17.40
CA SER A 262 -55.92 -8.58 18.38
C SER A 262 -55.00 -9.19 19.45
N PRO A 263 -55.36 -9.03 20.74
CA PRO A 263 -54.84 -9.79 21.86
C PRO A 263 -55.77 -10.97 22.21
N THR A 264 -55.20 -12.08 22.66
CA THR A 264 -55.84 -13.06 23.56
C THR A 264 -54.76 -13.77 24.35
#